data_AF-A0A2Z4FHP8-F1
#
_entry.id   AF-A0A2Z4FHP8-F1
#
_cell.length_a   1.000
_cell.length_b   1.000
_cell.length_c   1.000
_cell.angle_alpha   90.00
_cell.angle_beta   90.00
_cell.angle_gamma   90.00
#
_symmetry.space_group_name_H-M   'P 1'
#
loop_
_entity.id
_entity.type
_entity.pdbx_description
1 polymer ?
#
loop_
_entity_poly.entity_id
_entity_poly.type
_entity_poly.pdbx_seq_one_letter_code
_entity_poly.pdbx_strand_id
1 'polypeptide(L)'
;MHAPHLSRARRPRWSTKITRYAGVFLALSLLTSACADDDATADDGAQCSIDNPCPETQSCLQGVCIAREISQCTYDSDCPGGDYRCIDQTCKLPTPDAGTNPNNSSDTTGNNTLPDTTPGDAPRVISTSPANGDSDVALDTQLTIKFNEPMDPVSMNFYSLVFRDANNMSLDADIEYDAETYTTTLSPIEPLKPAEGYTLEIRSGVRNMGMVGVNPKVTVAFSTAYEEPAKHATLARTWAPLIYQGIDLNEGVTPNEQGDNIVNPTRPDADIPTRIDFDGNRSAVDNQSNSMRAATPINASIYYSVTESTSYYFLHYFLYYPSRYGVDTRAEHDFAGLLVVVDKATDKMLMTENVSLAAARELTNGFKPEGSPARVPGGDLGDRSMSTFPLSQLEDGTHFPLYVPAGSHEACHWYQTGRDGFCLHASAQFPGPSTGAAPGAARPTSGVVLRPGDTGQTFEQATKNADTGFWEMRYELLPIPSSLWTLRGNYDTDGLFELPFSYRPEGTDRPTGVGPDEVLMLPKNLQSNATDANGRLPFSWLATPGKRNQGQWLLDPVYIVENRYVLGASPSADYCYNFFLNIDNRASSAHPGCQD
;
A
#
# COMPACT_ATOMS: atom_id res chain seq x y z
N MET A 1 30.36 -36.41 -41.86
CA MET A 1 31.51 -35.48 -41.85
C MET A 1 31.25 -34.37 -42.85
N HIS A 2 31.67 -33.13 -42.54
CA HIS A 2 31.78 -31.93 -43.39
C HIS A 2 30.53 -31.37 -44.13
N ALA A 3 30.33 -30.05 -43.95
CA ALA A 3 29.66 -29.14 -44.90
C ALA A 3 30.74 -28.46 -45.79
N PRO A 4 30.41 -27.56 -46.75
CA PRO A 4 30.04 -26.15 -46.48
C PRO A 4 28.87 -25.63 -47.40
N HIS A 5 28.22 -24.46 -47.28
CA HIS A 5 28.59 -23.05 -46.98
C HIS A 5 29.38 -22.34 -48.12
N LEU A 6 28.83 -21.39 -48.91
CA LEU A 6 28.76 -19.91 -48.75
C LEU A 6 28.40 -19.27 -50.15
N SER A 7 27.93 -18.02 -50.38
CA SER A 7 27.31 -16.95 -49.56
C SER A 7 26.67 -15.81 -50.42
N ARG A 8 25.96 -14.88 -49.77
CA ARG A 8 25.75 -13.43 -50.11
C ARG A 8 25.03 -12.94 -51.40
N ALA A 9 23.79 -12.47 -51.19
CA ALA A 9 23.32 -11.07 -51.29
C ALA A 9 23.22 -10.29 -52.64
N ARG A 10 22.05 -9.64 -52.86
CA ARG A 10 21.84 -8.46 -53.73
C ARG A 10 20.71 -7.52 -53.24
N ARG A 11 20.88 -6.22 -53.49
CA ARG A 11 19.87 -5.12 -53.64
C ARG A 11 20.24 -4.39 -54.96
N PRO A 12 19.30 -3.75 -55.71
CA PRO A 12 18.79 -2.39 -55.40
C PRO A 12 17.34 -2.08 -55.87
N ARG A 13 16.92 -0.80 -55.76
CA ARG A 13 15.64 -0.19 -56.23
C ARG A 13 15.75 0.33 -57.69
N TRP A 14 14.62 0.66 -58.36
CA TRP A 14 14.21 2.05 -58.78
C TRP A 14 12.97 2.11 -59.72
N SER A 15 12.42 3.33 -59.91
CA SER A 15 11.50 3.87 -60.96
C SER A 15 10.00 3.47 -61.10
N THR A 16 9.13 4.29 -60.49
CA THR A 16 8.02 5.13 -61.07
C THR A 16 7.18 4.74 -62.30
N LYS A 17 5.86 5.04 -62.22
CA LYS A 17 5.04 5.66 -63.31
C LYS A 17 3.81 6.44 -62.77
N ILE A 18 3.17 7.26 -63.61
CA ILE A 18 2.22 8.35 -63.23
C ILE A 18 1.02 8.45 -64.20
N THR A 19 -0.19 8.74 -63.70
CA THR A 19 -1.31 9.42 -64.42
C THR A 19 -2.22 10.06 -63.34
N ARG A 20 -2.40 11.39 -63.17
CA ARG A 20 -2.86 12.53 -64.01
C ARG A 20 -4.35 12.53 -64.38
N TYR A 21 -5.09 13.48 -63.80
CA TYR A 21 -6.07 14.34 -64.49
C TYR A 21 -6.03 15.76 -63.86
N ALA A 22 -6.45 16.80 -64.57
CA ALA A 22 -6.30 18.20 -64.14
C ALA A 22 -7.29 19.17 -64.81
N GLY A 23 -7.57 20.29 -64.14
CA GLY A 23 -8.36 21.46 -64.59
C GLY A 23 -8.57 22.39 -63.38
N VAL A 24 -7.76 23.43 -63.08
CA VAL A 24 -7.25 24.59 -63.84
C VAL A 24 -8.29 25.72 -63.96
N PHE A 25 -8.12 26.79 -63.17
CA PHE A 25 -7.80 28.14 -63.68
C PHE A 25 -7.24 29.09 -62.59
N LEU A 26 -6.19 29.83 -62.99
CA LEU A 26 -5.42 30.97 -62.41
C LEU A 26 -6.04 31.74 -61.20
N ALA A 27 -5.29 32.01 -60.11
CA ALA A 27 -4.21 33.01 -59.91
C ALA A 27 -4.73 34.45 -59.63
N LEU A 28 -4.10 35.35 -58.87
CA LEU A 28 -2.81 35.43 -58.12
C LEU A 28 -3.16 36.12 -56.75
N SER A 29 -2.36 36.26 -55.67
CA SER A 29 -0.91 36.18 -55.34
C SER A 29 -0.74 35.69 -53.87
N LEU A 30 0.37 35.73 -53.11
CA LEU A 30 1.67 36.46 -53.17
C LEU A 30 2.83 35.53 -52.69
N LEU A 31 3.76 35.97 -51.82
CA LEU A 31 4.77 35.12 -51.16
C LEU A 31 4.90 35.43 -49.65
N THR A 32 5.14 34.40 -48.84
CA THR A 32 6.09 34.41 -47.71
C THR A 32 6.83 33.06 -47.64
N SER A 33 8.05 33.08 -47.10
CA SER A 33 8.85 31.90 -46.79
C SER A 33 8.71 31.53 -45.32
N ALA A 34 9.05 30.29 -44.96
CA ALA A 34 8.97 29.80 -43.58
C ALA A 34 9.92 30.52 -42.61
N CYS A 35 9.45 30.73 -41.38
CA CYS A 35 10.20 30.57 -40.14
C CYS A 35 9.22 30.29 -38.98
N ALA A 36 9.58 29.31 -38.16
CA ALA A 36 9.37 29.14 -36.71
C ALA A 36 8.05 29.52 -35.98
N ASP A 37 7.75 28.65 -35.00
CA ASP A 37 7.08 28.86 -33.71
C ASP A 37 5.54 28.89 -33.59
N ASP A 38 5.12 28.29 -32.47
CA ASP A 38 3.86 28.32 -31.71
C ASP A 38 2.49 28.18 -32.41
N ASP A 39 1.91 26.98 -32.29
CA ASP A 39 0.48 26.82 -31.99
C ASP A 39 0.20 25.43 -31.36
N ALA A 40 0.36 25.31 -30.04
CA ALA A 40 0.01 24.11 -29.28
C ALA A 40 -1.42 24.23 -28.73
N THR A 41 -2.41 23.83 -29.53
CA THR A 41 -3.81 23.82 -29.12
C THR A 41 -4.14 22.55 -28.33
N ALA A 42 -4.45 22.72 -27.05
CA ALA A 42 -5.05 21.67 -26.22
C ALA A 42 -6.57 21.86 -26.19
N ASP A 43 -7.31 20.86 -26.66
CA ASP A 43 -8.42 20.27 -25.89
C ASP A 43 -8.94 19.00 -26.58
N ASP A 44 -8.49 17.85 -26.10
CA ASP A 44 -9.25 16.61 -26.08
C ASP A 44 -8.80 15.89 -24.80
N GLY A 45 -9.73 15.59 -23.89
CA GLY A 45 -9.43 15.31 -22.49
C GLY A 45 -8.50 14.11 -22.30
N ALA A 46 -7.23 14.36 -21.97
CA ALA A 46 -6.23 13.32 -21.75
C ALA A 46 -6.57 12.51 -20.49
N GLN A 47 -7.30 11.41 -20.67
CA GLN A 47 -7.69 10.53 -19.58
C GLN A 47 -6.45 10.03 -18.83
N CYS A 48 -6.33 10.42 -17.56
CA CYS A 48 -5.30 9.89 -16.70
C CYS A 48 -5.62 8.45 -16.34
N SER A 49 -4.60 7.62 -16.32
CA SER A 49 -4.75 6.19 -16.09
C SER A 49 -3.47 5.57 -15.55
N ILE A 50 -3.55 4.28 -15.28
CA ILE A 50 -2.44 3.43 -14.86
C ILE A 50 -1.29 3.38 -15.90
N ASP A 51 -1.62 3.67 -17.17
CA ASP A 51 -0.72 3.69 -18.33
C ASP A 51 -0.34 5.12 -18.77
N ASN A 52 -1.14 6.11 -18.38
CA ASN A 52 -0.96 7.54 -18.64
C ASN A 52 -1.00 8.28 -17.29
N PRO A 53 0.01 8.10 -16.41
CA PRO A 53 0.02 8.70 -15.09
C PRO A 53 0.19 10.21 -15.19
N CYS A 54 -0.42 10.93 -14.25
CA CYS A 54 -0.25 12.37 -14.13
C CYS A 54 1.21 12.74 -13.79
N PRO A 55 1.66 13.96 -14.13
CA PRO A 55 2.90 14.54 -13.62
C PRO A 55 3.01 14.42 -12.09
N GLU A 56 4.23 14.40 -11.55
CA GLU A 56 4.50 14.24 -10.10
C GLU A 56 3.87 15.35 -9.23
N THR A 57 3.53 16.48 -9.86
CA THR A 57 2.79 17.61 -9.29
C THR A 57 1.27 17.54 -9.54
N GLN A 58 0.71 16.36 -9.84
CA GLN A 58 -0.71 16.15 -10.15
C GLN A 58 -1.20 14.76 -9.68
N SER A 59 -2.49 14.64 -9.36
CA SER A 59 -3.15 13.39 -8.96
C SER A 59 -4.23 12.99 -9.96
N CYS A 60 -4.51 11.69 -10.10
CA CYS A 60 -5.52 11.19 -11.03
C CYS A 60 -6.85 10.95 -10.29
N LEU A 61 -7.87 11.76 -10.56
CA LEU A 61 -9.20 11.64 -9.97
C LEU A 61 -10.25 11.48 -11.08
N GLN A 62 -10.99 10.37 -11.08
CA GLN A 62 -12.03 10.06 -12.09
C GLN A 62 -11.57 10.18 -13.56
N GLY A 63 -10.28 9.94 -13.82
CA GLY A 63 -9.70 10.05 -15.17
C GLY A 63 -9.24 11.47 -15.55
N VAL A 64 -9.25 12.45 -14.63
CA VAL A 64 -8.71 13.80 -14.83
C VAL A 64 -7.47 14.01 -13.95
N CYS A 65 -6.39 14.57 -14.51
CA CYS A 65 -5.26 15.04 -13.72
C CYS A 65 -5.61 16.36 -13.01
N ILE A 66 -5.86 16.29 -11.70
CA ILE A 66 -6.03 17.45 -10.83
C ILE A 66 -4.67 17.92 -10.31
N ALA A 67 -4.48 19.23 -10.15
CA ALA A 67 -3.23 19.78 -9.64
C ALA A 67 -2.98 19.34 -8.19
N ARG A 68 -1.75 18.89 -7.89
CA ARG A 68 -1.24 18.73 -6.52
C ARG A 68 -0.87 20.13 -6.05
N GLU A 69 -1.88 20.92 -5.71
CA GLU A 69 -1.66 22.28 -5.20
C GLU A 69 -1.07 22.23 -3.78
N ILE A 70 0.26 22.16 -3.74
CA ILE A 70 1.05 22.89 -2.73
C ILE A 70 0.74 24.36 -2.97
N SER A 71 -0.39 24.77 -2.41
CA SER A 71 -1.21 25.88 -2.91
C SER A 71 -0.48 27.22 -2.77
N GLN A 72 -0.62 28.08 -3.79
CA GLN A 72 -0.16 29.47 -3.72
C GLN A 72 -1.28 30.43 -4.07
N CYS A 73 -1.66 31.27 -3.11
CA CYS A 73 -2.79 32.19 -3.19
C CYS A 73 -2.38 33.61 -2.74
N THR A 74 -3.14 34.60 -3.20
CA THR A 74 -3.07 35.98 -2.71
C THR A 74 -4.35 36.38 -1.98
N TYR A 75 -5.48 35.77 -2.33
CA TYR A 75 -6.81 36.01 -1.78
C TYR A 75 -7.59 34.70 -1.59
N ASP A 76 -8.62 34.70 -0.73
CA ASP A 76 -9.52 33.54 -0.53
C ASP A 76 -10.22 33.07 -1.82
N SER A 77 -10.41 33.98 -2.78
CA SER A 77 -10.98 33.69 -4.10
C SER A 77 -10.11 32.79 -4.98
N ASP A 78 -8.83 32.67 -4.63
CA ASP A 78 -7.85 31.92 -5.41
C ASP A 78 -7.83 30.44 -4.99
N CYS A 79 -8.53 30.09 -3.91
CA CYS A 79 -8.65 28.74 -3.37
C CYS A 79 -9.86 27.99 -3.98
N PRO A 80 -9.85 26.64 -4.03
CA PRO A 80 -10.83 25.81 -4.77
C PRO A 80 -12.26 25.75 -4.20
N GLY A 81 -12.68 26.74 -3.40
CA GLY A 81 -14.02 26.86 -2.82
C GLY A 81 -14.20 26.11 -1.49
N GLY A 82 -15.40 26.27 -0.90
CA GLY A 82 -15.73 25.73 0.41
C GLY A 82 -15.06 26.48 1.57
N ASP A 83 -14.59 25.74 2.57
CA ASP A 83 -14.05 26.29 3.82
C ASP A 83 -12.57 26.69 3.75
N TYR A 84 -11.88 26.46 2.62
CA TYR A 84 -10.49 26.86 2.43
C TYR A 84 -10.30 28.38 2.44
N ARG A 85 -9.21 28.85 3.05
CA ARG A 85 -8.83 30.26 3.15
C ARG A 85 -7.35 30.43 2.81
N CYS A 86 -6.99 31.61 2.33
CA CYS A 86 -5.61 31.95 2.00
C CYS A 86 -4.86 32.39 3.27
N ILE A 87 -4.01 31.51 3.79
CA ILE A 87 -3.28 31.68 5.05
C ILE A 87 -1.79 31.42 4.76
N ASP A 88 -0.90 32.35 5.08
CA ASP A 88 0.55 32.28 4.73
C ASP A 88 0.81 32.00 3.24
N GLN A 89 0.03 32.64 2.37
CA GLN A 89 0.03 32.42 0.91
C GLN A 89 -0.29 30.97 0.50
N THR A 90 -0.80 30.12 1.39
CA THR A 90 -1.25 28.75 1.13
C THR A 90 -2.77 28.64 1.35
N CYS A 91 -3.47 27.89 0.50
CA CYS A 91 -4.89 27.57 0.73
C CYS A 91 -5.00 26.49 1.81
N LYS A 92 -5.29 26.90 3.03
CA LYS A 92 -5.44 26.02 4.20
C LYS A 92 -6.90 25.93 4.61
N LEU A 93 -7.30 24.83 5.23
CA LEU A 93 -8.49 24.85 6.08
C LEU A 93 -8.14 25.62 7.36
N PRO A 94 -8.97 26.58 7.82
CA PRO A 94 -8.69 27.33 9.05
C PRO A 94 -8.74 26.40 10.27
N THR A 95 -7.59 26.18 10.89
CA THR A 95 -7.44 25.38 12.11
C THR A 95 -7.91 26.14 13.35
N PRO A 96 -8.48 25.47 14.37
CA PRO A 96 -8.67 26.06 15.70
C PRO A 96 -7.32 26.47 16.31
N ASP A 97 -7.27 27.64 16.97
CA ASP A 97 -6.05 28.39 17.30
C ASP A 97 -4.90 27.61 17.95
N ALA A 98 -3.70 27.75 17.37
CA ALA A 98 -2.44 27.54 18.08
C ALA A 98 -2.13 28.74 19.01
N GLY A 99 -2.84 28.81 20.13
CA GLY A 99 -2.79 29.97 21.04
C GLY A 99 -1.45 30.18 21.74
N THR A 100 -1.02 31.45 21.86
CA THR A 100 0.12 31.87 22.70
C THR A 100 -0.34 32.49 24.03
N ASN A 101 0.29 32.06 25.12
CA ASN A 101 0.09 32.51 26.51
C ASN A 101 1.37 33.29 26.97
N PRO A 102 1.45 34.02 28.12
CA PRO A 102 0.64 33.83 29.34
C PRO A 102 0.22 35.08 30.17
N ASN A 103 -0.52 34.78 31.26
CA ASN A 103 -0.73 35.52 32.52
C ASN A 103 -1.87 36.56 32.62
N ASN A 104 -2.92 36.23 33.40
CA ASN A 104 -3.11 36.82 34.75
C ASN A 104 -4.08 36.03 35.67
N SER A 105 -3.59 35.67 36.87
CA SER A 105 -4.26 35.49 38.19
C SER A 105 -5.79 35.20 38.34
N SER A 106 -6.09 34.05 38.99
CA SER A 106 -7.04 33.85 40.12
C SER A 106 -8.54 34.18 40.00
N ASP A 107 -9.42 33.18 40.20
CA ASP A 107 -10.09 32.94 41.51
C ASP A 107 -10.65 31.50 41.61
N THR A 108 -11.55 31.20 42.55
CA THR A 108 -11.73 29.87 43.16
C THR A 108 -13.19 29.49 43.47
N THR A 109 -13.45 28.18 43.55
CA THR A 109 -14.70 27.51 44.02
C THR A 109 -15.95 27.65 43.14
N GLY A 110 -16.85 26.65 43.15
CA GLY A 110 -18.22 26.86 42.62
C GLY A 110 -19.02 25.69 42.04
N ASN A 111 -19.36 24.68 42.85
CA ASN A 111 -20.55 23.81 42.70
C ASN A 111 -20.71 22.86 41.49
N ASN A 112 -21.57 21.85 41.69
CA ASN A 112 -22.00 20.87 40.69
C ASN A 112 -23.50 21.07 40.38
N THR A 113 -23.83 21.70 39.24
CA THR A 113 -25.21 21.86 38.75
C THR A 113 -25.23 21.91 37.22
N LEU A 114 -25.99 21.00 36.60
CA LEU A 114 -26.43 21.10 35.20
C LEU A 114 -27.79 21.84 35.12
N PRO A 115 -28.18 22.37 33.95
CA PRO A 115 -27.36 22.78 32.80
C PRO A 115 -27.37 24.31 32.62
N ASP A 116 -26.30 24.87 32.04
CA ASP A 116 -26.35 26.25 31.53
C ASP A 116 -26.70 26.21 30.04
N THR A 117 -27.89 26.73 29.70
CA THR A 117 -28.38 26.86 28.31
C THR A 117 -28.72 28.33 28.06
N THR A 118 -27.70 29.18 28.09
CA THR A 118 -27.73 30.57 27.68
C THR A 118 -28.10 30.68 26.20
N PRO A 119 -29.24 31.29 25.82
CA PRO A 119 -29.64 31.38 24.41
C PRO A 119 -28.68 32.28 23.62
N GLY A 120 -27.77 31.66 22.86
CA GLY A 120 -26.73 32.33 22.08
C GLY A 120 -25.40 31.57 22.01
N ASP A 121 -25.16 30.63 22.93
CA ASP A 121 -24.00 29.75 22.87
C ASP A 121 -24.15 28.64 21.81
N ALA A 122 -23.03 28.04 21.42
CA ALA A 122 -22.98 26.98 20.43
C ALA A 122 -23.21 25.59 21.05
N PRO A 123 -24.03 24.72 20.44
CA PRO A 123 -24.26 23.36 20.91
C PRO A 123 -22.98 22.53 20.86
N ARG A 124 -22.85 21.63 21.84
CA ARG A 124 -21.69 20.77 22.05
C ARG A 124 -22.09 19.30 22.00
N VAL A 125 -21.29 18.50 21.29
CA VAL A 125 -21.35 17.05 21.35
C VAL A 125 -20.82 16.61 22.73
N ILE A 126 -21.62 15.86 23.47
CA ILE A 126 -21.29 15.27 24.77
C ILE A 126 -20.59 13.92 24.61
N SER A 127 -21.05 13.12 23.65
CA SER A 127 -20.52 11.79 23.36
C SER A 127 -21.00 11.32 21.99
N THR A 128 -20.23 10.46 21.35
CA THR A 128 -20.68 9.64 20.22
C THR A 128 -20.48 8.17 20.51
N SER A 129 -21.22 7.30 19.82
CA SER A 129 -20.91 5.88 19.70
C SER A 129 -21.04 5.49 18.23
N PRO A 130 -19.99 4.99 17.55
CA PRO A 130 -18.60 4.85 18.03
C PRO A 130 -17.98 6.16 18.54
N ALA A 131 -17.05 6.05 19.48
CA ALA A 131 -16.21 7.16 19.93
C ALA A 131 -15.06 7.39 18.95
N ASN A 132 -14.46 8.59 19.01
CA ASN A 132 -13.35 8.93 18.13
C ASN A 132 -12.08 8.14 18.49
N GLY A 133 -11.62 7.30 17.56
CA GLY A 133 -10.51 6.38 17.73
C GLY A 133 -10.92 4.92 17.97
N ASP A 134 -12.22 4.61 18.03
CA ASP A 134 -12.69 3.23 18.22
C ASP A 134 -12.22 2.29 17.09
N SER A 135 -11.88 1.05 17.46
CA SER A 135 -11.58 -0.05 16.56
C SER A 135 -12.48 -1.24 16.86
N ASP A 136 -12.49 -2.23 15.97
CA ASP A 136 -13.28 -3.46 16.09
C ASP A 136 -14.80 -3.19 16.22
N VAL A 137 -15.26 -2.10 15.61
CA VAL A 137 -16.68 -1.72 15.56
C VAL A 137 -17.48 -2.72 14.73
N ALA A 138 -18.66 -3.10 15.22
CA ALA A 138 -19.54 -4.06 14.54
C ALA A 138 -20.08 -3.54 13.20
N LEU A 139 -20.29 -4.45 12.24
CA LEU A 139 -20.68 -4.10 10.87
C LEU A 139 -22.12 -3.59 10.74
N ASP A 140 -22.96 -3.88 11.74
CA ASP A 140 -24.35 -3.47 11.89
C ASP A 140 -24.53 -2.32 12.89
N THR A 141 -23.45 -1.61 13.27
CA THR A 141 -23.55 -0.53 14.26
C THR A 141 -24.37 0.66 13.74
N GLN A 142 -25.24 1.17 14.59
CA GLN A 142 -25.82 2.51 14.43
C GLN A 142 -24.88 3.54 15.04
N LEU A 143 -24.74 4.69 14.39
CA LEU A 143 -23.94 5.80 14.91
C LEU A 143 -24.86 6.70 15.73
N THR A 144 -24.43 7.11 16.93
CA THR A 144 -25.20 8.02 17.79
C THR A 144 -24.38 9.24 18.15
N ILE A 145 -25.05 10.39 18.25
CA ILE A 145 -24.50 11.68 18.63
C ILE A 145 -25.37 12.26 19.74
N LYS A 146 -24.81 12.47 20.93
CA LYS A 146 -25.52 13.13 22.03
C LYS A 146 -25.09 14.59 22.17
N PHE A 147 -26.06 15.48 22.30
CA PHE A 147 -25.83 16.93 22.51
C PHE A 147 -26.07 17.35 23.96
N ASN A 148 -25.59 18.54 24.32
CA ASN A 148 -25.79 19.14 25.64
C ASN A 148 -27.17 19.81 25.80
N GLU A 149 -27.88 20.09 24.72
CA GLU A 149 -29.10 20.91 24.67
C GLU A 149 -30.08 20.46 23.56
N PRO A 150 -31.32 20.98 23.52
CA PRO A 150 -32.27 20.73 22.44
C PRO A 150 -31.80 21.27 21.08
N MET A 151 -31.90 20.44 20.05
CA MET A 151 -31.46 20.74 18.69
C MET A 151 -32.64 20.96 17.74
N ASP A 152 -32.42 21.73 16.66
CA ASP A 152 -33.37 21.81 15.54
C ASP A 152 -33.32 20.49 14.75
N PRO A 153 -34.41 19.68 14.71
CA PRO A 153 -34.41 18.41 13.96
C PRO A 153 -34.23 18.61 12.46
N VAL A 154 -34.64 19.75 11.90
CA VAL A 154 -34.46 20.06 10.47
C VAL A 154 -32.97 20.28 10.14
N SER A 155 -32.18 20.68 11.14
CA SER A 155 -30.72 20.80 11.02
C SER A 155 -29.97 19.47 11.06
N MET A 156 -30.65 18.33 11.35
CA MET A 156 -30.05 16.98 11.32
C MET A 156 -30.29 16.34 9.95
N ASN A 157 -29.32 16.45 9.05
CA ASN A 157 -29.44 15.93 7.67
C ASN A 157 -28.07 15.66 7.04
N PHE A 158 -28.04 14.94 5.92
CA PHE A 158 -26.82 14.51 5.23
C PHE A 158 -25.88 15.63 4.71
N TYR A 159 -26.27 16.91 4.74
CA TYR A 159 -25.36 18.03 4.45
C TYR A 159 -24.58 18.51 5.69
N SER A 160 -25.14 18.25 6.87
CA SER A 160 -24.67 18.74 8.18
C SER A 160 -24.02 17.64 9.02
N LEU A 161 -24.51 16.41 8.86
CA LEU A 161 -23.96 15.16 9.37
C LEU A 161 -23.45 14.36 8.17
N VAL A 162 -22.15 14.40 7.94
CA VAL A 162 -21.52 13.84 6.73
C VAL A 162 -20.74 12.59 7.11
N PHE A 163 -21.31 11.43 6.80
CA PHE A 163 -20.73 10.10 7.04
C PHE A 163 -19.98 9.61 5.79
N ARG A 164 -18.76 9.07 5.94
CA ARG A 164 -17.88 8.66 4.83
C ARG A 164 -17.05 7.42 5.12
N ASP A 165 -16.68 6.69 4.06
CA ASP A 165 -15.74 5.56 4.09
C ASP A 165 -14.27 6.01 3.88
N ALA A 166 -13.33 5.05 3.86
CA ALA A 166 -11.91 5.34 3.70
C ALA A 166 -11.52 5.75 2.26
N ASN A 167 -12.44 5.63 1.30
CA ASN A 167 -12.28 6.21 -0.05
C ASN A 167 -12.74 7.69 -0.08
N ASN A 168 -13.13 8.26 1.07
CA ASN A 168 -13.76 9.58 1.23
C ASN A 168 -15.13 9.70 0.52
N MET A 169 -15.77 8.56 0.16
CA MET A 169 -17.10 8.54 -0.45
C MET A 169 -18.17 8.74 0.64
N SER A 170 -19.23 9.49 0.33
CA SER A 170 -20.34 9.70 1.27
C SER A 170 -21.26 8.48 1.33
N LEU A 171 -21.71 8.14 2.53
CA LEU A 171 -22.57 6.99 2.81
C LEU A 171 -23.98 7.46 3.16
N ASP A 172 -24.99 6.83 2.58
CA ASP A 172 -26.38 7.10 2.93
C ASP A 172 -26.77 6.39 4.24
N ALA A 173 -27.48 7.12 5.10
CA ALA A 173 -27.99 6.65 6.38
C ALA A 173 -29.33 7.31 6.70
N ASP A 174 -30.26 6.55 7.30
CA ASP A 174 -31.47 7.11 7.90
C ASP A 174 -31.11 7.89 9.17
N ILE A 175 -31.62 9.10 9.32
CA ILE A 175 -31.30 10.02 10.43
C ILE A 175 -32.55 10.29 11.27
N GLU A 176 -32.50 9.96 12.56
CA GLU A 176 -33.56 10.21 13.55
C GLU A 176 -33.01 11.06 14.71
N TYR A 177 -33.83 11.96 15.27
CA TYR A 177 -33.46 12.77 16.45
C TYR A 177 -34.48 12.63 17.57
N ASP A 178 -34.00 12.14 18.72
CA ASP A 178 -34.74 12.06 19.97
C ASP A 178 -34.57 13.37 20.77
N ALA A 179 -35.68 14.12 20.85
CA ALA A 179 -35.77 15.38 21.58
C ALA A 179 -35.93 15.23 23.11
N GLU A 180 -36.18 14.02 23.65
CA GLU A 180 -36.19 13.76 25.09
C GLU A 180 -34.77 13.47 25.62
N THR A 181 -33.92 12.79 24.83
CA THR A 181 -32.54 12.47 25.24
C THR A 181 -31.45 13.36 24.62
N TYR A 182 -31.82 14.22 23.67
CA TYR A 182 -30.96 15.03 22.82
C TYR A 182 -29.95 14.19 22.00
N THR A 183 -30.43 13.08 21.44
CA THR A 183 -29.61 12.12 20.69
C THR A 183 -30.02 12.07 19.22
N THR A 184 -29.09 12.27 18.30
CA THR A 184 -29.27 11.91 16.89
C THR A 184 -28.73 10.51 16.66
N THR A 185 -29.49 9.67 15.96
CA THR A 185 -29.08 8.33 15.51
C THR A 185 -28.98 8.34 13.98
N LEU A 186 -27.91 7.75 13.45
CA LEU A 186 -27.71 7.48 12.03
C LEU A 186 -27.64 5.96 11.84
N SER A 187 -28.54 5.42 11.04
CA SER A 187 -28.55 4.00 10.66
C SER A 187 -28.08 3.86 9.21
N PRO A 188 -26.87 3.33 8.95
CA PRO A 188 -26.40 3.08 7.58
C PRO A 188 -27.39 2.22 6.79
N ILE A 189 -27.68 2.58 5.54
CA ILE A 189 -28.64 1.83 4.71
C ILE A 189 -28.09 0.45 4.31
N GLU A 190 -26.80 0.40 3.97
CA GLU A 190 -26.06 -0.83 3.71
C GLU A 190 -25.13 -1.16 4.90
N PRO A 191 -24.87 -2.44 5.21
CA PRO A 191 -23.93 -2.84 6.26
C PRO A 191 -22.53 -2.26 6.03
N LEU A 192 -21.82 -1.96 7.12
CA LEU A 192 -20.45 -1.50 7.05
C LEU A 192 -19.51 -2.62 6.55
N LYS A 193 -18.50 -2.26 5.77
CA LYS A 193 -17.44 -3.16 5.31
C LYS A 193 -16.53 -3.54 6.49
N PRO A 194 -15.93 -4.75 6.53
CA PRO A 194 -14.98 -5.13 7.57
C PRO A 194 -13.59 -4.53 7.33
N ALA A 195 -12.84 -4.27 8.42
CA ALA A 195 -11.52 -3.61 8.38
C ALA A 195 -11.49 -2.28 7.59
N GLU A 196 -12.59 -1.53 7.66
CA GLU A 196 -12.79 -0.27 6.95
C GLU A 196 -12.67 0.91 7.92
N GLY A 197 -11.97 1.97 7.51
CA GLY A 197 -11.96 3.23 8.23
C GLY A 197 -13.17 4.10 7.86
N TYR A 198 -13.82 4.68 8.86
CA TYR A 198 -15.02 5.50 8.67
C TYR A 198 -14.86 6.86 9.36
N THR A 199 -15.46 7.90 8.79
CA THR A 199 -15.50 9.25 9.39
C THR A 199 -16.91 9.83 9.39
N LEU A 200 -17.26 10.53 10.48
CA LEU A 200 -18.48 11.29 10.64
C LEU A 200 -18.13 12.75 10.99
N GLU A 201 -18.43 13.68 10.09
CA GLU A 201 -18.32 15.11 10.36
C GLU A 201 -19.66 15.68 10.85
N ILE A 202 -19.63 16.23 12.06
CA ILE A 202 -20.72 16.99 12.70
C ILE A 202 -20.41 18.47 12.47
N ARG A 203 -20.95 19.01 11.38
CA ARG A 203 -20.62 20.34 10.85
C ARG A 203 -21.48 21.43 11.50
N SER A 204 -21.08 22.70 11.36
CA SER A 204 -21.82 23.89 11.83
C SER A 204 -23.20 24.12 11.16
N GLY A 205 -23.59 23.24 10.23
CA GLY A 205 -24.97 23.11 9.76
C GLY A 205 -25.91 22.52 10.81
N VAL A 206 -25.41 21.69 11.73
CA VAL A 206 -26.12 21.14 12.89
C VAL A 206 -26.31 22.25 13.92
N ARG A 207 -27.55 22.51 14.36
CA ARG A 207 -27.91 23.73 15.12
C ARG A 207 -28.80 23.46 16.33
N ASN A 208 -28.64 24.29 17.36
CA ASN A 208 -29.60 24.37 18.46
C ASN A 208 -30.88 25.12 18.03
N MET A 209 -31.90 25.10 18.90
CA MET A 209 -33.17 25.82 18.67
C MET A 209 -33.00 27.36 18.56
N GLY A 210 -31.83 27.91 18.89
CA GLY A 210 -31.44 29.31 18.65
C GLY A 210 -30.84 29.57 17.26
N MET A 211 -30.79 28.56 16.38
CA MET A 211 -30.10 28.56 15.09
C MET A 211 -28.57 28.70 15.16
N VAL A 212 -27.97 28.56 16.34
CA VAL A 212 -26.50 28.58 16.51
C VAL A 212 -25.94 27.20 16.17
N GLY A 213 -24.92 27.17 15.31
CA GLY A 213 -24.30 25.93 14.83
C GLY A 213 -23.24 25.37 15.77
N VAL A 214 -23.04 24.05 15.73
CA VAL A 214 -21.91 23.36 16.39
C VAL A 214 -20.58 24.02 15.96
N ASN A 215 -19.78 24.47 16.93
CA ASN A 215 -18.54 25.20 16.70
C ASN A 215 -17.50 24.93 17.81
N PRO A 216 -16.28 24.43 17.49
CA PRO A 216 -15.82 23.99 16.16
C PRO A 216 -16.63 22.78 15.65
N LYS A 217 -16.50 22.44 14.36
CA LYS A 217 -17.00 21.15 13.85
C LYS A 217 -16.35 20.00 14.64
N VAL A 218 -17.09 18.91 14.83
CA VAL A 218 -16.56 17.69 15.44
C VAL A 218 -16.40 16.63 14.36
N THR A 219 -15.22 16.05 14.24
CA THR A 219 -14.99 14.87 13.38
C THR A 219 -14.78 13.66 14.28
N VAL A 220 -15.46 12.56 13.96
CA VAL A 220 -15.29 11.26 14.62
C VAL A 220 -14.77 10.28 13.59
N ALA A 221 -13.60 9.69 13.83
CA ALA A 221 -13.07 8.57 13.06
C ALA A 221 -13.18 7.27 13.87
N PHE A 222 -13.52 6.16 13.21
CA PHE A 222 -13.49 4.81 13.81
C PHE A 222 -13.15 3.76 12.73
N SER A 223 -12.93 2.52 13.16
CA SER A 223 -12.65 1.39 12.26
C SER A 223 -13.43 0.14 12.63
N THR A 224 -13.91 -0.58 11.61
CA THR A 224 -14.72 -1.80 11.80
C THR A 224 -13.88 -3.05 12.03
N ALA A 225 -14.49 -4.02 12.72
CA ALA A 225 -13.92 -5.34 12.97
C ALA A 225 -13.62 -6.10 11.66
N TYR A 226 -12.66 -7.01 11.75
CA TYR A 226 -12.37 -8.03 10.76
C TYR A 226 -11.85 -9.29 11.44
N GLU A 227 -12.42 -10.44 11.10
CA GLU A 227 -11.92 -11.75 11.54
C GLU A 227 -11.20 -12.42 10.37
N GLU A 228 -9.87 -12.61 10.50
CA GLU A 228 -9.09 -13.35 9.51
C GLU A 228 -9.58 -14.81 9.47
N PRO A 229 -10.03 -15.33 8.31
CA PRO A 229 -10.60 -16.67 8.24
C PRO A 229 -9.59 -17.72 8.71
N ALA A 230 -9.96 -18.56 9.68
CA ALA A 230 -9.02 -19.46 10.37
C ALA A 230 -8.21 -20.39 9.42
N LYS A 231 -8.79 -20.78 8.28
CA LYS A 231 -8.11 -21.54 7.21
C LYS A 231 -7.00 -20.71 6.54
N HIS A 232 -7.28 -19.43 6.26
CA HIS A 232 -6.33 -18.48 5.69
C HIS A 232 -5.19 -18.16 6.66
N ALA A 233 -5.49 -17.82 7.93
CA ALA A 233 -4.48 -17.65 8.97
C ALA A 233 -3.58 -18.89 9.19
N THR A 234 -4.16 -20.10 9.07
CA THR A 234 -3.40 -21.37 9.16
C THR A 234 -2.46 -21.55 7.97
N LEU A 235 -2.95 -21.35 6.74
CA LEU A 235 -2.14 -21.43 5.53
C LEU A 235 -1.05 -20.36 5.53
N ALA A 236 -1.35 -19.14 5.99
CA ALA A 236 -0.40 -18.05 6.10
C ALA A 236 0.78 -18.38 7.03
N ARG A 237 0.52 -19.08 8.15
CA ARG A 237 1.58 -19.59 9.04
C ARG A 237 2.34 -20.77 8.44
N THR A 238 1.64 -21.69 7.77
CA THR A 238 2.22 -22.90 7.16
C THR A 238 3.22 -22.57 6.04
N TRP A 239 2.87 -21.62 5.18
CA TRP A 239 3.64 -21.26 3.97
C TRP A 239 4.50 -20.01 4.13
N ALA A 240 4.63 -19.51 5.36
CA ALA A 240 5.43 -18.33 5.65
C ALA A 240 6.92 -18.55 5.32
N PRO A 241 7.65 -17.55 4.79
CA PRO A 241 9.06 -17.71 4.44
C PRO A 241 9.97 -17.88 5.66
N LEU A 242 11.09 -18.58 5.50
CA LEU A 242 12.26 -18.37 6.35
C LEU A 242 13.12 -17.28 5.72
N ILE A 243 13.32 -16.19 6.46
CA ILE A 243 13.97 -14.99 5.93
C ILE A 243 15.43 -15.00 6.36
N TYR A 244 16.34 -15.26 5.41
CA TYR A 244 17.77 -15.09 5.60
C TYR A 244 18.12 -13.62 5.37
N GLN A 245 18.05 -12.84 6.43
CA GLN A 245 18.30 -11.40 6.41
C GLN A 245 19.79 -11.12 6.59
N GLY A 246 20.42 -10.45 5.62
CA GLY A 246 21.72 -9.84 5.79
C GLY A 246 21.63 -8.59 6.66
N ILE A 247 22.64 -8.33 7.49
CA ILE A 247 22.72 -7.16 8.38
C ILE A 247 24.04 -6.41 8.11
N ASP A 248 23.99 -5.09 7.92
CA ASP A 248 25.19 -4.25 7.96
C ASP A 248 25.54 -3.89 9.42
N LEU A 249 26.70 -4.34 9.90
CA LEU A 249 27.19 -4.07 11.25
C LEU A 249 27.59 -2.60 11.51
N ASN A 250 27.60 -1.75 10.48
CA ASN A 250 27.70 -0.30 10.65
C ASN A 250 26.34 0.33 10.96
N GLU A 251 25.23 -0.37 10.67
CA GLU A 251 23.85 0.14 10.75
C GLU A 251 22.89 -0.71 11.60
N GLY A 252 23.40 -1.76 12.24
CA GLY A 252 22.69 -2.58 13.23
C GLY A 252 23.57 -2.97 14.42
N VAL A 253 22.99 -3.68 15.38
CA VAL A 253 23.67 -4.16 16.58
C VAL A 253 24.48 -5.45 16.24
N THR A 254 25.26 -5.96 17.19
CA THR A 254 25.82 -7.33 17.14
C THR A 254 25.12 -8.20 18.20
N PRO A 255 24.60 -9.40 17.88
CA PRO A 255 23.93 -10.24 18.88
C PRO A 255 24.91 -10.66 19.98
N ASN A 256 24.43 -10.72 21.21
CA ASN A 256 25.30 -10.85 22.37
C ASN A 256 25.77 -12.29 22.61
N GLU A 257 27.09 -12.47 22.82
CA GLU A 257 27.63 -13.67 23.48
C GLU A 257 28.63 -13.30 24.59
N GLN A 258 29.59 -12.39 24.36
CA GLN A 258 30.69 -12.13 25.32
C GLN A 258 31.10 -10.65 25.57
N GLY A 259 30.39 -9.65 25.06
CA GLY A 259 30.41 -8.29 25.65
C GLY A 259 31.35 -7.23 25.05
N ASP A 260 32.19 -7.55 24.06
CA ASP A 260 32.89 -6.55 23.24
C ASP A 260 31.98 -6.00 22.12
N ASN A 261 30.73 -5.66 22.49
CA ASN A 261 29.67 -5.32 21.54
C ASN A 261 29.97 -3.99 20.83
N ILE A 262 30.07 -4.02 19.50
CA ILE A 262 29.84 -2.82 18.69
C ILE A 262 28.32 -2.63 18.64
N VAL A 263 27.81 -1.88 19.61
CA VAL A 263 26.48 -1.27 19.53
C VAL A 263 26.62 0.00 18.72
N ASN A 264 25.78 0.21 17.69
CA ASN A 264 25.55 1.54 17.15
C ASN A 264 24.34 2.17 17.88
N PRO A 265 24.52 2.99 18.93
CA PRO A 265 23.41 3.56 19.70
C PRO A 265 22.60 4.62 18.93
N THR A 266 22.87 4.80 17.63
CA THR A 266 22.11 5.66 16.71
C THR A 266 21.54 4.91 15.50
N ARG A 267 21.64 3.58 15.45
CA ARG A 267 20.93 2.71 14.49
C ARG A 267 20.67 1.31 15.09
N PRO A 268 19.54 1.12 15.81
CA PRO A 268 19.01 -0.21 16.05
C PRO A 268 18.51 -0.80 14.73
N ASP A 269 19.23 -1.79 14.21
CA ASP A 269 18.70 -2.87 13.37
C ASP A 269 17.82 -2.45 12.18
N ALA A 270 18.24 -1.43 11.43
CA ALA A 270 17.51 -0.90 10.28
C ALA A 270 17.28 -1.92 9.13
N ASP A 271 18.01 -3.04 9.16
CA ASP A 271 17.86 -4.20 8.29
C ASP A 271 16.83 -5.23 8.77
N ILE A 272 16.01 -4.96 9.80
CA ILE A 272 14.97 -5.88 10.28
C ILE A 272 13.59 -5.47 9.73
N PRO A 273 12.85 -6.39 9.07
CA PRO A 273 11.50 -6.08 8.59
C PRO A 273 10.55 -5.88 9.77
N THR A 274 9.74 -4.82 9.74
CA THR A 274 8.97 -4.36 10.90
C THR A 274 7.61 -3.78 10.51
N ARG A 275 6.85 -3.27 11.50
CA ARG A 275 5.58 -2.58 11.30
C ARG A 275 5.80 -1.20 10.66
N ILE A 276 4.76 -0.63 10.03
CA ILE A 276 4.84 0.74 9.49
C ILE A 276 4.59 1.73 10.63
N ASP A 277 3.80 1.34 11.64
CA ASP A 277 3.57 2.02 12.91
C ASP A 277 4.43 1.42 14.05
N PHE A 278 5.70 1.09 13.79
CA PHE A 278 6.55 0.38 14.77
C PHE A 278 6.86 1.15 16.06
N ASP A 279 6.69 2.48 16.04
CA ASP A 279 6.77 3.37 17.20
C ASP A 279 5.40 3.70 17.83
N GLY A 280 4.31 3.23 17.22
CA GLY A 280 2.93 3.45 17.64
C GLY A 280 2.31 4.80 17.23
N ASN A 281 2.98 5.66 16.44
CA ASN A 281 2.46 6.98 16.08
C ASN A 281 1.49 6.98 14.88
N ARG A 282 1.48 5.90 14.07
CA ARG A 282 0.71 5.73 12.80
C ARG A 282 1.00 6.77 11.70
N SER A 283 2.07 7.53 11.85
CA SER A 283 2.61 8.44 10.85
C SER A 283 3.67 7.71 10.01
N ALA A 284 3.76 8.05 8.73
CA ALA A 284 4.90 7.60 7.93
C ALA A 284 6.08 8.57 7.99
N VAL A 285 5.84 9.87 8.23
CA VAL A 285 6.76 10.97 7.88
C VAL A 285 8.06 11.02 8.68
N ASP A 286 8.14 10.34 9.83
CA ASP A 286 9.32 10.32 10.71
C ASP A 286 9.90 8.93 10.95
N ASN A 287 9.36 7.88 10.32
CA ASN A 287 9.79 6.48 10.43
C ASN A 287 11.30 6.27 10.17
N GLN A 288 11.85 6.87 9.12
CA GLN A 288 13.29 6.82 8.84
C GLN A 288 14.12 7.46 9.99
N SER A 289 13.56 8.47 10.67
CA SER A 289 14.21 9.15 11.79
C SER A 289 14.06 8.38 13.10
N ASN A 290 12.97 7.63 13.28
CA ASN A 290 12.65 6.89 14.51
C ASN A 290 13.38 5.55 14.57
N SER A 291 13.64 4.92 13.43
CA SER A 291 14.51 3.74 13.30
C SER A 291 15.99 4.04 13.58
N MET A 292 16.40 5.31 13.58
CA MET A 292 17.75 5.75 13.99
C MET A 292 17.85 6.11 15.49
N ARG A 293 16.86 5.74 16.31
CA ARG A 293 16.86 6.04 17.74
C ARG A 293 16.91 4.74 18.54
N ALA A 294 18.00 4.47 19.25
CA ALA A 294 18.13 3.28 20.11
C ALA A 294 17.18 3.25 21.33
N ALA A 295 16.26 4.22 21.44
CA ALA A 295 15.12 4.19 22.35
C ALA A 295 13.87 3.52 21.73
N THR A 296 13.85 3.33 20.41
CA THR A 296 12.75 2.72 19.65
C THR A 296 13.10 1.25 19.36
N PRO A 297 12.49 0.26 20.03
CA PRO A 297 12.74 -1.15 19.74
C PRO A 297 12.10 -1.56 18.41
N ILE A 298 12.83 -2.31 17.58
CA ILE A 298 12.31 -2.85 16.32
C ILE A 298 12.00 -4.33 16.50
N ASN A 299 10.71 -4.66 16.68
CA ASN A 299 10.23 -6.05 16.73
C ASN A 299 9.95 -6.56 15.31
N ALA A 300 10.64 -7.63 14.92
CA ALA A 300 10.53 -8.21 13.59
C ALA A 300 9.08 -8.60 13.26
N SER A 301 8.56 -8.08 12.15
CA SER A 301 7.18 -8.25 11.73
C SER A 301 7.12 -8.31 10.20
N ILE A 302 6.29 -9.19 9.65
CA ILE A 302 5.93 -9.17 8.22
C ILE A 302 4.42 -9.18 8.09
N TYR A 303 3.90 -8.42 7.12
CA TYR A 303 2.49 -8.48 6.81
C TYR A 303 2.18 -9.66 5.89
N TYR A 304 0.92 -10.09 5.87
CA TYR A 304 0.42 -11.03 4.89
C TYR A 304 -1.00 -10.70 4.44
N SER A 305 -1.37 -11.27 3.29
CA SER A 305 -2.76 -11.38 2.85
C SER A 305 -2.97 -12.74 2.18
N VAL A 306 -4.19 -13.28 2.28
CA VAL A 306 -4.59 -14.50 1.59
C VAL A 306 -5.74 -14.18 0.65
N THR A 307 -5.68 -14.72 -0.55
CA THR A 307 -6.71 -14.59 -1.59
C THR A 307 -6.98 -15.98 -2.17
N GLU A 308 -8.23 -16.26 -2.55
CA GLU A 308 -8.69 -17.60 -2.89
C GLU A 308 -9.49 -17.62 -4.19
N SER A 309 -9.07 -18.43 -5.15
CA SER A 309 -9.89 -18.84 -6.30
C SER A 309 -10.47 -20.24 -6.06
N THR A 310 -11.28 -20.74 -6.99
CA THR A 310 -11.83 -22.11 -6.92
C THR A 310 -10.77 -23.22 -6.89
N SER A 311 -9.52 -22.90 -7.25
CA SER A 311 -8.44 -23.89 -7.43
C SER A 311 -7.18 -23.59 -6.61
N TYR A 312 -6.91 -22.32 -6.27
CA TYR A 312 -5.63 -21.90 -5.70
C TYR A 312 -5.80 -20.90 -4.55
N TYR A 313 -4.98 -21.06 -3.51
CA TYR A 313 -4.69 -19.99 -2.56
C TYR A 313 -3.48 -19.20 -3.04
N PHE A 314 -3.57 -17.88 -2.92
CA PHE A 314 -2.51 -16.92 -3.16
C PHE A 314 -2.17 -16.28 -1.82
N LEU A 315 -0.99 -16.60 -1.29
CA LEU A 315 -0.50 -16.09 -0.02
C LEU A 315 0.61 -15.10 -0.30
N HIS A 316 0.40 -13.84 0.04
CA HIS A 316 1.39 -12.80 -0.19
C HIS A 316 1.94 -12.31 1.14
N TYR A 317 3.26 -12.28 1.27
CA TYR A 317 4.00 -11.78 2.42
C TYR A 317 4.73 -10.48 2.07
N PHE A 318 4.73 -9.50 2.98
CA PHE A 318 5.31 -8.18 2.79
C PHE A 318 6.23 -7.79 3.93
N LEU A 319 7.46 -7.43 3.58
CA LEU A 319 8.52 -7.03 4.49
C LEU A 319 8.72 -5.53 4.32
N TYR A 320 8.46 -4.74 5.36
CA TYR A 320 8.65 -3.29 5.36
C TYR A 320 9.91 -2.90 6.13
N TYR A 321 10.71 -2.00 5.55
CA TYR A 321 11.91 -1.46 6.15
C TYR A 321 11.81 0.08 6.20
N PRO A 322 12.11 0.75 7.32
CA PRO A 322 12.01 2.21 7.42
C PRO A 322 12.95 2.99 6.48
N SER A 323 14.01 2.38 5.96
CA SER A 323 14.87 3.00 4.95
C SER A 323 15.61 2.00 4.06
N ARG A 324 15.73 2.32 2.77
CA ARG A 324 16.61 1.67 1.80
C ARG A 324 17.99 2.34 1.77
N TYR A 325 19.04 1.56 1.58
CA TYR A 325 20.42 2.01 1.36
C TYR A 325 20.99 1.46 0.04
N GLY A 326 21.59 2.36 -0.75
CA GLY A 326 22.45 2.06 -1.89
C GLY A 326 23.78 2.78 -1.75
N VAL A 327 24.73 2.48 -2.64
CA VAL A 327 26.15 2.90 -2.53
C VAL A 327 26.34 4.41 -2.30
N ASP A 328 25.47 5.25 -2.88
CA ASP A 328 25.52 6.71 -2.77
C ASP A 328 24.15 7.36 -2.43
N THR A 329 23.12 6.58 -2.09
CA THR A 329 21.74 7.10 -1.85
C THR A 329 21.03 6.37 -0.72
N ARG A 330 20.23 7.11 0.07
CA ARG A 330 19.31 6.58 1.08
C ARG A 330 17.90 7.03 0.74
N ALA A 331 16.91 6.14 0.88
CA ALA A 331 15.50 6.46 0.68
C ALA A 331 14.67 6.11 1.92
N GLU A 332 13.57 6.84 2.15
CA GLU A 332 12.56 6.48 3.16
C GLU A 332 11.68 5.35 2.59
N HIS A 333 11.32 4.40 3.45
CA HIS A 333 10.47 3.24 3.15
C HIS A 333 11.00 2.28 2.06
N ASP A 334 11.25 1.02 2.41
CA ASP A 334 11.41 -0.03 1.41
C ASP A 334 10.46 -1.20 1.64
N PHE A 335 10.13 -1.89 0.55
CA PHE A 335 9.24 -3.03 0.54
C PHE A 335 9.82 -4.19 -0.26
N ALA A 336 9.97 -5.34 0.39
CA ALA A 336 10.18 -6.64 -0.26
C ALA A 336 8.89 -7.46 -0.19
N GLY A 337 8.60 -8.24 -1.25
CA GLY A 337 7.42 -9.09 -1.34
C GLY A 337 7.75 -10.52 -1.76
N LEU A 338 7.02 -11.47 -1.21
CA LEU A 338 7.03 -12.88 -1.63
C LEU A 338 5.60 -13.38 -1.80
N LEU A 339 5.24 -13.79 -3.02
CA LEU A 339 4.00 -14.49 -3.31
C LEU A 339 4.24 -16.00 -3.27
N VAL A 340 3.35 -16.76 -2.64
CA VAL A 340 3.29 -18.22 -2.68
C VAL A 340 1.93 -18.65 -3.22
N VAL A 341 1.90 -19.58 -4.16
CA VAL A 341 0.68 -20.13 -4.77
C VAL A 341 0.54 -21.58 -4.34
N VAL A 342 -0.60 -21.93 -3.72
CA VAL A 342 -0.88 -23.26 -3.14
C VAL A 342 -2.11 -23.87 -3.82
N ASP A 343 -2.03 -25.15 -4.18
CA ASP A 343 -3.10 -25.92 -4.80
C ASP A 343 -4.15 -26.38 -3.78
N LYS A 344 -5.43 -25.99 -3.97
CA LYS A 344 -6.54 -26.34 -3.06
C LYS A 344 -6.82 -27.84 -2.96
N ALA A 345 -6.46 -28.63 -3.98
CA ALA A 345 -6.77 -30.06 -4.04
C ALA A 345 -5.70 -30.95 -3.39
N THR A 346 -4.52 -30.40 -3.09
CA THR A 346 -3.37 -31.15 -2.55
C THR A 346 -2.65 -30.49 -1.38
N ASP A 347 -3.06 -29.27 -0.98
CA ASP A 347 -2.45 -28.42 0.04
C ASP A 347 -0.92 -28.29 -0.13
N LYS A 348 -0.48 -27.99 -1.37
CA LYS A 348 0.95 -27.90 -1.74
C LYS A 348 1.25 -26.66 -2.57
N MET A 349 2.41 -26.06 -2.28
CA MET A 349 3.00 -25.01 -3.13
C MET A 349 3.17 -25.50 -4.57
N LEU A 350 2.56 -24.76 -5.51
CA LEU A 350 2.81 -24.88 -6.94
C LEU A 350 4.01 -24.03 -7.37
N MET A 351 4.12 -22.83 -6.82
CA MET A 351 5.21 -21.91 -7.09
C MET A 351 5.28 -20.79 -6.06
N THR A 352 6.36 -20.03 -6.13
CA THR A 352 6.51 -18.70 -5.53
C THR A 352 7.01 -17.69 -6.57
N GLU A 353 6.66 -16.42 -6.42
CA GLU A 353 7.20 -15.28 -7.20
C GLU A 353 7.77 -14.22 -6.25
N ASN A 354 8.88 -13.59 -6.63
CA ASN A 354 9.33 -12.32 -6.04
C ASN A 354 9.74 -11.30 -7.11
N VAL A 355 9.77 -10.02 -6.74
CA VAL A 355 10.16 -8.91 -7.62
C VAL A 355 11.54 -8.34 -7.22
N SER A 356 12.54 -8.49 -8.09
CA SER A 356 13.87 -7.87 -7.93
C SER A 356 14.07 -6.72 -8.92
N LEU A 357 14.98 -5.79 -8.64
CA LEU A 357 15.30 -4.69 -9.55
C LEU A 357 16.63 -4.92 -10.29
N ALA A 358 16.66 -4.67 -11.59
CA ALA A 358 17.87 -4.71 -12.39
C ALA A 358 17.89 -3.56 -13.41
N ALA A 359 18.88 -2.67 -13.32
CA ALA A 359 19.04 -1.52 -14.22
C ALA A 359 17.76 -0.69 -14.42
N ALA A 360 17.06 -0.36 -13.32
CA ALA A 360 15.78 0.36 -13.28
C ALA A 360 14.62 -0.31 -14.07
N ARG A 361 14.65 -1.64 -14.17
CA ARG A 361 13.54 -2.50 -14.60
C ARG A 361 13.23 -3.51 -13.48
N GLU A 362 11.96 -3.85 -13.31
CA GLU A 362 11.58 -5.00 -12.49
C GLU A 362 11.83 -6.32 -13.23
N LEU A 363 12.23 -7.35 -12.48
CA LEU A 363 12.31 -8.73 -12.93
C LEU A 363 11.38 -9.59 -12.07
N THR A 364 10.53 -10.38 -12.73
CA THR A 364 9.64 -11.36 -12.09
C THR A 364 10.33 -12.71 -12.05
N ASN A 365 10.80 -13.12 -10.88
CA ASN A 365 11.52 -14.38 -10.70
C ASN A 365 10.61 -15.38 -10.00
N GLY A 366 10.18 -16.40 -10.75
CA GLY A 366 9.40 -17.52 -10.24
C GLY A 366 10.29 -18.69 -9.82
N PHE A 367 9.91 -19.39 -8.77
CA PHE A 367 10.51 -20.67 -8.37
C PHE A 367 9.43 -21.70 -8.10
N LYS A 368 9.67 -22.96 -8.44
CA LYS A 368 8.70 -24.06 -8.22
C LYS A 368 9.37 -25.34 -7.70
N PRO A 369 8.68 -26.15 -6.88
CA PRO A 369 9.19 -27.46 -6.51
C PRO A 369 9.21 -28.42 -7.70
N GLU A 370 10.11 -29.40 -7.65
CA GLU A 370 10.16 -30.52 -8.60
C GLU A 370 8.79 -31.22 -8.73
N GLY A 371 8.39 -31.51 -9.97
CA GLY A 371 7.09 -32.08 -10.29
C GLY A 371 5.95 -31.06 -10.44
N SER A 372 6.12 -29.80 -10.01
CA SER A 372 5.08 -28.78 -10.18
C SER A 372 4.76 -28.49 -11.67
N PRO A 373 3.47 -28.40 -12.04
CA PRO A 373 3.02 -28.03 -13.39
C PRO A 373 3.25 -26.55 -13.77
N ALA A 374 3.61 -25.69 -12.80
CA ALA A 374 3.84 -24.26 -13.00
C ALA A 374 4.90 -23.99 -14.10
N ARG A 375 4.69 -22.97 -14.93
CA ARG A 375 5.67 -22.52 -15.95
C ARG A 375 5.36 -21.13 -16.48
N VAL A 376 6.38 -20.46 -17.02
CA VAL A 376 6.20 -19.26 -17.85
C VAL A 376 5.59 -19.64 -19.22
N PRO A 377 4.53 -18.96 -19.71
CA PRO A 377 4.04 -19.11 -21.08
C PRO A 377 5.13 -18.69 -22.08
N GLY A 378 5.54 -19.62 -22.94
CA GLY A 378 6.61 -19.42 -23.92
C GLY A 378 8.02 -19.82 -23.45
N GLY A 379 8.21 -20.17 -22.18
CA GLY A 379 9.53 -20.34 -21.56
C GLY A 379 10.08 -19.04 -20.96
N ASP A 380 11.31 -19.08 -20.45
CA ASP A 380 11.93 -17.91 -19.80
C ASP A 380 12.12 -16.74 -20.77
N LEU A 381 11.69 -15.54 -20.35
CA LEU A 381 11.71 -14.32 -21.17
C LEU A 381 12.79 -13.31 -20.72
N GLY A 382 13.64 -13.68 -19.76
CA GLY A 382 14.61 -12.78 -19.11
C GLY A 382 13.94 -11.89 -18.06
N ASP A 383 13.06 -10.99 -18.48
CA ASP A 383 12.20 -10.14 -17.62
C ASP A 383 11.26 -10.95 -16.69
N ARG A 384 10.96 -12.19 -17.11
CA ARG A 384 10.09 -13.15 -16.42
C ARG A 384 10.72 -14.54 -16.53
N SER A 385 11.11 -15.12 -15.40
CA SER A 385 11.83 -16.41 -15.32
C SER A 385 11.10 -17.41 -14.43
N MET A 386 11.34 -18.71 -14.60
CA MET A 386 10.94 -19.73 -13.63
C MET A 386 11.96 -20.86 -13.46
N SER A 387 12.63 -20.88 -12.31
CA SER A 387 13.53 -21.97 -11.91
C SER A 387 12.80 -23.09 -11.15
N THR A 388 13.40 -24.28 -11.11
CA THR A 388 12.89 -25.45 -10.37
C THR A 388 13.85 -25.83 -9.25
N PHE A 389 13.31 -26.16 -8.06
CA PHE A 389 14.07 -26.56 -6.88
C PHE A 389 13.60 -27.91 -6.31
N PRO A 390 14.46 -28.73 -5.69
CA PRO A 390 14.06 -29.99 -5.07
C PRO A 390 13.29 -29.74 -3.77
N LEU A 391 12.23 -30.52 -3.52
CA LEU A 391 11.34 -30.36 -2.35
C LEU A 391 12.06 -30.35 -0.99
N SER A 392 13.24 -30.98 -0.88
CA SER A 392 14.07 -30.98 0.32
C SER A 392 14.75 -29.62 0.65
N GLN A 393 14.44 -28.56 -0.10
CA GLN A 393 14.83 -27.17 0.21
C GLN A 393 13.72 -26.37 0.91
N LEU A 394 12.49 -26.90 1.01
CA LEU A 394 11.48 -26.34 1.91
C LEU A 394 11.81 -26.79 3.33
N GLU A 395 12.06 -25.84 4.24
CA GLU A 395 12.31 -26.19 5.64
C GLU A 395 11.01 -26.69 6.29
N ASP A 396 11.13 -27.78 7.05
CA ASP A 396 10.03 -28.62 7.53
C ASP A 396 9.01 -29.08 6.45
N GLY A 397 9.37 -28.94 5.17
CA GLY A 397 8.54 -29.32 4.01
C GLY A 397 7.58 -28.25 3.51
N THR A 398 7.48 -27.08 4.16
CA THR A 398 6.55 -26.01 3.77
C THR A 398 7.18 -24.62 3.66
N HIS A 399 8.19 -24.29 4.47
CA HIS A 399 8.72 -22.92 4.50
C HIS A 399 9.70 -22.65 3.35
N PHE A 400 9.43 -21.62 2.55
CA PHE A 400 10.33 -21.22 1.48
C PHE A 400 11.49 -20.37 2.01
N PRO A 401 12.76 -20.71 1.71
CA PRO A 401 13.90 -19.88 2.08
C PRO A 401 14.02 -18.65 1.19
N LEU A 402 13.72 -17.47 1.75
CA LEU A 402 13.86 -16.16 1.12
C LEU A 402 15.17 -15.52 1.58
N TYR A 403 16.01 -15.06 0.65
CA TYR A 403 17.17 -14.22 1.00
C TYR A 403 16.82 -12.75 0.83
N VAL A 404 17.22 -11.93 1.81
CA VAL A 404 17.11 -10.46 1.72
C VAL A 404 18.48 -9.85 2.08
N PRO A 405 19.11 -9.08 1.17
CA PRO A 405 20.39 -8.44 1.44
C PRO A 405 20.22 -7.21 2.36
N ALA A 406 21.26 -6.93 3.14
CA ALA A 406 21.38 -5.70 3.91
C ALA A 406 21.28 -4.45 3.00
N GLY A 407 20.65 -3.40 3.52
CA GLY A 407 20.48 -2.07 2.93
C GLY A 407 19.56 -2.00 1.71
N SER A 408 19.76 -2.88 0.73
CA SER A 408 19.03 -2.85 -0.55
C SER A 408 17.71 -3.64 -0.54
N HIS A 409 17.45 -4.42 0.51
CA HIS A 409 16.19 -5.11 0.82
C HIS A 409 15.49 -5.74 -0.40
N GLU A 410 16.26 -6.34 -1.30
CA GLU A 410 15.75 -7.02 -2.48
C GLU A 410 15.22 -8.42 -2.09
N ALA A 411 13.98 -8.76 -2.46
CA ALA A 411 13.53 -10.14 -2.39
C ALA A 411 14.33 -10.99 -3.39
N CYS A 412 15.18 -11.89 -2.88
CA CYS A 412 16.08 -12.74 -3.66
C CYS A 412 15.85 -14.23 -3.38
N HIS A 413 15.96 -15.06 -4.43
CA HIS A 413 15.71 -16.50 -4.32
C HIS A 413 16.96 -17.32 -3.98
N TRP A 414 16.76 -18.35 -3.15
CA TRP A 414 17.78 -19.17 -2.50
C TRP A 414 18.33 -20.33 -3.37
N TYR A 415 18.46 -20.16 -4.70
CA TYR A 415 18.94 -21.25 -5.54
C TYR A 415 19.61 -20.85 -6.86
N GLN A 416 20.96 -20.83 -6.87
CA GLN A 416 21.81 -21.58 -7.80
C GLN A 416 23.31 -21.38 -7.50
N THR A 417 24.17 -22.31 -7.93
CA THR A 417 25.64 -22.17 -7.84
C THR A 417 26.20 -21.45 -9.07
N GLY A 418 26.03 -20.14 -9.14
CA GLY A 418 26.52 -19.28 -10.21
C GLY A 418 26.65 -17.82 -9.76
N ARG A 419 27.25 -16.95 -10.59
CA ARG A 419 27.32 -15.49 -10.31
C ARG A 419 26.50 -14.68 -11.34
N ASP A 420 25.44 -15.30 -11.84
CA ASP A 420 24.68 -14.85 -13.00
C ASP A 420 23.31 -14.28 -12.56
N GLY A 421 23.33 -13.06 -12.01
CA GLY A 421 22.14 -12.35 -11.59
C GLY A 421 22.30 -11.65 -10.23
N PHE A 422 21.54 -10.58 -10.02
CA PHE A 422 21.66 -9.73 -8.82
C PHE A 422 21.05 -10.36 -7.54
N CYS A 423 20.14 -11.33 -7.70
CA CYS A 423 19.32 -11.90 -6.62
C CYS A 423 19.36 -13.44 -6.52
N LEU A 424 20.55 -14.04 -6.65
CA LEU A 424 20.77 -15.47 -6.41
C LEU A 424 21.84 -15.66 -5.32
N HIS A 425 21.52 -16.39 -4.26
CA HIS A 425 22.43 -16.62 -3.13
C HIS A 425 22.43 -18.09 -2.72
N ALA A 426 23.59 -18.68 -2.48
CA ALA A 426 23.68 -20.06 -2.00
C ALA A 426 23.75 -20.12 -0.47
N SER A 427 23.15 -21.16 0.13
CA SER A 427 23.09 -21.34 1.59
C SER A 427 24.46 -21.27 2.28
N ALA A 428 25.45 -21.96 1.73
CA ALA A 428 26.83 -21.98 2.22
C ALA A 428 27.61 -20.65 2.03
N GLN A 429 26.97 -19.59 1.53
CA GLN A 429 27.52 -18.25 1.41
C GLN A 429 26.95 -17.28 2.47
N PHE A 430 25.99 -17.70 3.30
CA PHE A 430 25.41 -16.87 4.35
C PHE A 430 26.12 -17.06 5.70
N PRO A 431 26.28 -16.00 6.53
CA PRO A 431 26.29 -14.58 6.14
C PRO A 431 27.61 -14.24 5.43
N GLY A 432 27.51 -13.58 4.27
CA GLY A 432 28.68 -13.36 3.40
C GLY A 432 28.45 -12.27 2.35
N PRO A 433 29.40 -12.10 1.40
CA PRO A 433 29.43 -10.95 0.50
C PRO A 433 28.22 -10.88 -0.41
N SER A 434 27.51 -9.75 -0.34
CA SER A 434 26.35 -9.44 -1.19
C SER A 434 26.69 -9.51 -2.68
N THR A 435 25.72 -9.97 -3.47
CA THR A 435 25.77 -10.08 -4.92
C THR A 435 25.89 -8.70 -5.57
N GLY A 436 27.12 -8.27 -5.82
CA GLY A 436 27.43 -6.96 -6.39
C GLY A 436 28.53 -6.18 -5.65
N ALA A 437 28.96 -6.65 -4.47
CA ALA A 437 30.04 -6.05 -3.70
C ALA A 437 31.32 -5.87 -4.56
N ALA A 438 31.80 -4.63 -4.65
CA ALA A 438 33.03 -4.30 -5.37
C ALA A 438 34.25 -5.03 -4.72
N PRO A 439 35.28 -5.43 -5.49
CA PRO A 439 36.46 -6.09 -4.94
C PRO A 439 37.21 -5.20 -3.94
N GLY A 440 36.99 -5.44 -2.64
CA GLY A 440 37.55 -4.64 -1.54
C GLY A 440 36.50 -3.96 -0.65
N ALA A 441 35.21 -4.05 -0.95
CA ALA A 441 34.14 -3.67 -0.02
C ALA A 441 34.21 -4.52 1.27
N ALA A 442 33.71 -3.96 2.38
CA ALA A 442 33.60 -4.69 3.63
C ALA A 442 32.71 -5.93 3.46
N ARG A 443 33.02 -7.00 4.19
CA ARG A 443 32.18 -8.20 4.22
C ARG A 443 30.94 -7.91 5.08
N PRO A 444 29.72 -8.24 4.65
CA PRO A 444 28.66 -8.60 5.58
C PRO A 444 29.15 -9.83 6.36
N THR A 445 29.47 -9.62 7.64
CA THR A 445 29.90 -10.70 8.56
C THR A 445 28.79 -11.13 9.50
N SER A 446 27.55 -10.69 9.26
CA SER A 446 26.40 -10.97 10.10
C SER A 446 25.12 -10.99 9.29
N GLY A 447 24.16 -11.72 9.85
CA GLY A 447 22.88 -12.04 9.26
C GLY A 447 22.11 -12.92 10.24
N VAL A 448 20.79 -12.88 10.16
CA VAL A 448 19.88 -13.64 11.04
C VAL A 448 18.84 -14.37 10.20
N VAL A 449 18.47 -15.57 10.64
CA VAL A 449 17.33 -16.31 10.09
C VAL A 449 16.10 -15.92 10.89
N LEU A 450 15.16 -15.19 10.28
CA LEU A 450 13.88 -14.91 10.92
C LEU A 450 12.88 -16.02 10.58
N ARG A 451 12.32 -16.63 11.62
CA ARG A 451 11.32 -17.71 11.57
C ARG A 451 9.92 -17.16 11.90
N PRO A 452 8.82 -17.69 11.34
CA PRO A 452 7.48 -17.28 11.76
C PRO A 452 7.24 -17.61 13.24
N GLY A 453 6.49 -16.75 13.93
CA GLY A 453 6.11 -16.97 15.33
C GLY A 453 4.88 -16.17 15.76
N ASP A 454 4.47 -16.36 17.01
CA ASP A 454 3.30 -15.67 17.57
C ASP A 454 3.59 -14.22 17.98
N THR A 455 4.87 -13.87 18.17
CA THR A 455 5.33 -12.53 18.52
C THR A 455 6.67 -12.24 17.86
N GLY A 456 6.82 -11.03 17.30
CA GLY A 456 8.09 -10.53 16.80
C GLY A 456 9.11 -10.32 17.91
N GLN A 457 10.38 -10.58 17.63
CA GLN A 457 11.50 -10.34 18.53
C GLN A 457 12.36 -9.15 18.06
N THR A 458 13.11 -8.52 18.96
CA THR A 458 14.18 -7.58 18.57
C THR A 458 15.46 -8.35 18.26
N PHE A 459 16.41 -7.73 17.56
CA PHE A 459 17.63 -8.40 17.12
C PHE A 459 18.54 -8.82 18.29
N GLU A 460 18.55 -8.08 19.39
CA GLU A 460 19.34 -8.44 20.58
C GLU A 460 18.76 -9.66 21.33
N GLN A 461 17.54 -10.08 20.98
CA GLN A 461 16.90 -11.32 21.44
C GLN A 461 17.14 -12.50 20.49
N ALA A 462 17.87 -12.31 19.39
CA ALA A 462 18.28 -13.42 18.53
C ALA A 462 19.15 -14.41 19.32
N THR A 463 19.03 -15.69 19.01
CA THR A 463 19.80 -16.77 19.65
C THR A 463 20.53 -17.59 18.61
N LYS A 464 21.69 -18.13 18.97
CA LYS A 464 22.54 -18.86 18.04
C LYS A 464 22.13 -20.33 17.99
N ASN A 465 21.68 -20.79 16.83
CA ASN A 465 21.36 -22.18 16.58
C ASN A 465 22.67 -23.01 16.57
N ALA A 466 22.72 -24.06 17.39
CA ALA A 466 23.92 -24.86 17.60
C ALA A 466 24.25 -25.81 16.43
N ASP A 467 23.24 -26.20 15.64
CA ASP A 467 23.39 -27.14 14.52
C ASP A 467 23.70 -26.42 13.21
N THR A 468 23.07 -25.26 12.96
CA THR A 468 23.31 -24.45 11.75
C THR A 468 24.44 -23.42 11.94
N GLY A 469 24.72 -23.02 13.18
CA GLY A 469 25.67 -21.96 13.52
C GLY A 469 25.16 -20.54 13.25
N PHE A 470 23.95 -20.38 12.73
CA PHE A 470 23.35 -19.08 12.45
C PHE A 470 22.71 -18.44 13.69
N TRP A 471 22.60 -17.12 13.67
CA TRP A 471 21.67 -16.40 14.53
C TRP A 471 20.25 -16.60 14.02
N GLU A 472 19.30 -16.85 14.93
CA GLU A 472 17.89 -17.05 14.62
C GLU A 472 17.00 -16.23 15.57
N MET A 473 15.91 -15.70 15.04
CA MET A 473 14.89 -14.94 15.79
C MET A 473 13.51 -15.19 15.21
N ARG A 474 12.44 -14.70 15.85
CA ARG A 474 11.07 -14.82 15.34
C ARG A 474 10.51 -13.49 14.83
N TYR A 475 9.70 -13.57 13.77
CA TYR A 475 8.86 -12.47 13.28
C TYR A 475 7.37 -12.74 13.54
N GLU A 476 6.58 -11.68 13.71
CA GLU A 476 5.12 -11.74 13.77
C GLU A 476 4.50 -11.75 12.36
N LEU A 477 3.39 -12.47 12.17
CA LEU A 477 2.59 -12.45 10.94
C LEU A 477 1.37 -11.55 11.11
N LEU A 478 1.31 -10.45 10.37
CA LEU A 478 0.30 -9.41 10.50
C LEU A 478 -0.69 -9.39 9.31
N PRO A 479 -1.98 -9.72 9.48
CA PRO A 479 -2.93 -9.64 8.38
C PRO A 479 -3.14 -8.18 7.95
N ILE A 480 -2.82 -7.86 6.68
CA ILE A 480 -3.03 -6.54 6.08
C ILE A 480 -4.42 -5.94 6.40
N PRO A 481 -5.55 -6.69 6.36
CA PRO A 481 -6.87 -6.17 6.70
C PRO A 481 -6.92 -5.37 8.00
N SER A 482 -6.75 -6.01 9.16
CA SER A 482 -6.84 -5.34 10.45
C SER A 482 -5.61 -4.50 10.79
N SER A 483 -4.43 -4.79 10.21
CA SER A 483 -3.18 -4.10 10.55
C SER A 483 -2.91 -2.82 9.76
N LEU A 484 -3.34 -2.71 8.50
CA LEU A 484 -3.04 -1.55 7.63
C LEU A 484 -4.22 -1.06 6.80
N TRP A 485 -5.15 -1.92 6.40
CA TRP A 485 -6.22 -1.54 5.46
C TRP A 485 -7.25 -0.57 6.08
N THR A 486 -7.48 -0.71 7.38
CA THR A 486 -8.21 0.26 8.24
C THR A 486 -7.63 1.68 8.18
N LEU A 487 -6.33 1.82 7.90
CA LEU A 487 -5.61 3.10 7.84
C LEU A 487 -5.47 3.66 6.42
N ARG A 488 -5.97 2.96 5.37
CA ARG A 488 -5.72 3.33 3.97
C ARG A 488 -6.28 4.69 3.56
N GLY A 489 -7.32 5.17 4.25
CA GLY A 489 -7.92 6.50 4.04
C GLY A 489 -7.16 7.64 4.71
N ASN A 490 -6.08 7.35 5.45
CA ASN A 490 -5.34 8.38 6.20
C ASN A 490 -4.35 9.13 5.31
N TYR A 491 -4.86 10.16 4.63
CA TYR A 491 -4.14 11.06 3.72
C TYR A 491 -3.92 12.48 4.32
N ASP A 492 -3.99 12.66 5.64
CA ASP A 492 -3.67 13.96 6.28
C ASP A 492 -2.14 14.16 6.45
N THR A 493 -1.69 15.36 6.85
CA THR A 493 -0.26 15.75 6.82
C THR A 493 0.64 15.01 7.80
N ASP A 494 0.06 14.26 8.73
CA ASP A 494 0.76 13.48 9.74
C ASP A 494 0.42 11.99 9.57
N GLY A 495 -0.20 11.63 8.44
CA GLY A 495 -0.81 10.33 8.20
C GLY A 495 0.13 9.28 7.64
N LEU A 496 -0.47 8.16 7.23
CA LEU A 496 0.26 6.99 6.75
C LEU A 496 0.57 7.08 5.24
N PHE A 497 -0.32 7.69 4.45
CA PHE A 497 -0.27 7.63 2.99
C PHE A 497 -0.33 9.01 2.33
N GLU A 498 0.42 9.21 1.25
CA GLU A 498 0.61 10.54 0.63
C GLU A 498 -0.52 10.91 -0.35
N LEU A 499 -0.90 9.98 -1.23
CA LEU A 499 -1.84 10.21 -2.33
C LEU A 499 -2.59 8.91 -2.67
N PRO A 500 -3.89 8.98 -3.04
CA PRO A 500 -4.60 7.87 -3.65
C PRO A 500 -4.37 7.78 -5.18
N PHE A 501 -4.62 6.61 -5.75
CA PHE A 501 -4.89 6.40 -7.18
C PHE A 501 -6.07 5.46 -7.38
N SER A 502 -6.82 5.65 -8.46
CA SER A 502 -7.94 4.77 -8.84
C SER A 502 -7.43 3.52 -9.54
N TYR A 503 -7.73 2.34 -8.99
CA TYR A 503 -7.44 1.06 -9.62
C TYR A 503 -8.64 0.52 -10.42
N ARG A 504 -8.37 0.12 -11.66
CA ARG A 504 -9.30 -0.57 -12.57
C ARG A 504 -8.50 -1.51 -13.48
N PRO A 505 -8.63 -2.85 -13.35
CA PRO A 505 -7.89 -3.78 -14.19
C PRO A 505 -8.41 -3.78 -15.64
N GLU A 506 -7.53 -3.45 -16.59
CA GLU A 506 -7.86 -3.34 -18.02
C GLU A 506 -8.51 -4.63 -18.58
N GLY A 507 -9.59 -4.48 -19.34
CA GLY A 507 -10.23 -5.62 -20.01
C GLY A 507 -10.97 -6.59 -19.09
N THR A 508 -11.33 -6.17 -17.87
CA THR A 508 -12.09 -6.97 -16.91
C THR A 508 -13.34 -6.25 -16.41
N ASP A 509 -14.40 -7.02 -16.14
CA ASP A 509 -15.63 -6.57 -15.48
C ASP A 509 -15.57 -6.80 -13.95
N ARG A 510 -14.37 -6.84 -13.35
CA ARG A 510 -14.24 -7.05 -11.90
C ARG A 510 -14.74 -5.83 -11.13
N PRO A 511 -15.53 -6.02 -10.06
CA PRO A 511 -15.91 -4.92 -9.18
C PRO A 511 -14.67 -4.35 -8.49
N THR A 512 -14.55 -3.03 -8.51
CA THR A 512 -13.51 -2.29 -7.78
C THR A 512 -14.08 -1.37 -6.71
N GLY A 513 -15.38 -1.44 -6.43
CA GLY A 513 -16.01 -0.69 -5.34
C GLY A 513 -17.31 -1.35 -4.87
N VAL A 514 -18.17 -0.58 -4.21
CA VAL A 514 -19.53 -0.98 -3.81
C VAL A 514 -20.39 -1.22 -5.06
N GLY A 515 -20.24 -0.38 -6.08
CA GLY A 515 -20.88 -0.53 -7.39
C GLY A 515 -19.94 -1.10 -8.46
N PRO A 516 -20.49 -1.69 -9.55
CA PRO A 516 -19.71 -2.20 -10.68
C PRO A 516 -18.96 -1.11 -11.47
N ASP A 517 -19.40 0.15 -11.36
CA ASP A 517 -18.77 1.33 -11.97
C ASP A 517 -17.83 2.09 -11.02
N GLU A 518 -17.71 1.66 -9.76
CA GLU A 518 -16.89 2.35 -8.74
C GLU A 518 -15.44 1.82 -8.71
N VAL A 519 -14.48 2.73 -8.50
CA VAL A 519 -13.04 2.46 -8.55
C VAL A 519 -12.43 2.30 -7.17
N LEU A 520 -11.48 1.36 -7.05
CA LEU A 520 -10.79 1.11 -5.78
C LEU A 520 -9.74 2.20 -5.59
N MET A 521 -9.94 3.04 -4.59
CA MET A 521 -8.94 4.05 -4.22
C MET A 521 -7.85 3.37 -3.39
N LEU A 522 -6.65 3.32 -3.96
CA LEU A 522 -5.47 2.71 -3.36
C LEU A 522 -4.46 3.79 -3.00
N PRO A 523 -3.79 3.72 -1.85
CA PRO A 523 -2.62 4.55 -1.61
C PRO A 523 -1.53 4.29 -2.65
N LYS A 524 -0.79 5.33 -3.03
CA LYS A 524 0.36 5.25 -3.94
C LYS A 524 1.67 5.12 -3.17
N ASN A 525 1.94 6.09 -2.30
CA ASN A 525 3.15 6.23 -1.50
C ASN A 525 2.80 6.26 0.00
N LEU A 526 3.71 5.82 0.86
CA LEU A 526 3.74 6.26 2.26
C LEU A 526 4.17 7.74 2.33
N GLN A 527 3.78 8.48 3.37
CA GLN A 527 4.23 9.87 3.53
C GLN A 527 5.69 9.96 3.95
N SER A 528 6.42 10.91 3.34
CA SER A 528 7.86 11.07 3.48
C SER A 528 8.20 12.56 3.60
N ASN A 529 9.18 12.89 4.46
CA ASN A 529 9.73 14.25 4.57
C ASN A 529 10.93 14.48 3.64
N ALA A 530 11.48 13.42 3.02
CA ALA A 530 12.53 13.52 2.02
C ALA A 530 12.00 14.12 0.70
N THR A 531 12.83 14.96 0.06
CA THR A 531 12.52 15.53 -1.27
C THR A 531 12.44 14.48 -2.38
N ASP A 532 13.10 13.33 -2.17
CA ASP A 532 13.27 12.28 -3.16
C ASP A 532 12.95 10.91 -2.54
N ALA A 533 11.66 10.62 -2.33
CA ALA A 533 11.14 9.37 -1.77
C ALA A 533 11.34 8.16 -2.73
N ASN A 534 12.60 7.74 -2.90
CA ASN A 534 13.03 6.66 -3.82
C ASN A 534 12.81 5.23 -3.26
N GLY A 535 11.86 5.07 -2.34
CA GLY A 535 11.47 3.77 -1.82
C GLY A 535 10.79 2.90 -2.88
N ARG A 536 10.81 1.57 -2.73
CA ARG A 536 9.82 0.74 -3.42
C ARG A 536 8.45 1.08 -2.83
N LEU A 537 7.43 1.26 -3.67
CA LEU A 537 6.10 1.56 -3.19
C LEU A 537 5.47 0.32 -2.53
N PRO A 538 4.49 0.49 -1.63
CA PRO A 538 3.73 -0.65 -1.13
C PRO A 538 3.04 -1.39 -2.27
N PHE A 539 2.28 -0.74 -3.16
CA PHE A 539 1.30 -1.41 -4.04
C PHE A 539 1.84 -1.86 -5.41
N SER A 540 1.53 -3.10 -5.83
CA SER A 540 1.79 -3.63 -7.18
C SER A 540 0.51 -3.62 -8.01
N TRP A 541 0.54 -3.00 -9.19
CA TRP A 541 -0.70 -2.73 -9.94
C TRP A 541 -0.68 -3.09 -11.43
N LEU A 542 0.46 -3.52 -11.99
CA LEU A 542 0.57 -3.89 -13.42
C LEU A 542 0.75 -5.40 -13.65
N ALA A 543 -0.06 -5.95 -14.56
CA ALA A 543 0.00 -7.36 -14.96
C ALA A 543 1.23 -7.70 -15.82
N THR A 544 1.66 -6.78 -16.69
CA THR A 544 2.64 -7.05 -17.76
C THR A 544 4.07 -6.61 -17.45
N PRO A 545 5.09 -7.50 -17.59
CA PRO A 545 6.50 -7.12 -17.57
C PRO A 545 6.85 -6.06 -18.62
N GLY A 546 7.83 -5.20 -18.31
CA GLY A 546 8.36 -4.18 -19.23
C GLY A 546 7.77 -2.77 -19.07
N LYS A 547 6.63 -2.62 -18.40
CA LYS A 547 6.20 -1.33 -17.82
C LYS A 547 6.83 -1.15 -16.43
N ARG A 548 6.94 0.10 -15.95
CA ARG A 548 7.31 0.38 -14.55
C ARG A 548 6.11 0.14 -13.64
N ASN A 549 5.96 -1.09 -13.17
CA ASN A 549 5.37 -1.30 -11.84
C ASN A 549 6.33 -0.66 -10.81
N GLN A 550 5.81 -0.24 -9.66
CA GLN A 550 6.59 0.51 -8.66
C GLN A 550 6.53 -0.08 -7.24
N GLY A 551 5.70 -1.09 -6.98
CA GLY A 551 5.53 -1.66 -5.65
C GLY A 551 5.21 -3.15 -5.63
N GLN A 552 4.95 -3.69 -4.43
CA GLN A 552 4.98 -5.14 -4.17
C GLN A 552 3.61 -5.79 -3.93
N TRP A 553 2.61 -5.09 -3.38
CA TRP A 553 1.35 -5.68 -2.92
C TRP A 553 0.40 -6.00 -4.07
N LEU A 554 0.24 -7.29 -4.38
CA LEU A 554 -0.69 -7.79 -5.41
C LEU A 554 -2.10 -7.92 -4.82
N LEU A 555 -3.01 -7.03 -5.23
CA LEU A 555 -4.41 -6.99 -4.77
C LEU A 555 -5.36 -7.84 -5.63
N ASP A 556 -5.02 -8.04 -6.91
CA ASP A 556 -5.69 -8.97 -7.83
C ASP A 556 -4.71 -10.10 -8.25
N PRO A 557 -4.29 -10.98 -7.32
CA PRO A 557 -3.28 -11.99 -7.59
C PRO A 557 -3.72 -13.04 -8.61
N VAL A 558 -5.01 -13.38 -8.72
CA VAL A 558 -5.52 -14.28 -9.78
C VAL A 558 -5.23 -13.69 -11.15
N TYR A 559 -5.63 -12.44 -11.39
CA TYR A 559 -5.37 -11.75 -12.66
C TYR A 559 -3.89 -11.68 -12.99
N ILE A 560 -3.06 -11.29 -12.02
CA ILE A 560 -1.66 -11.00 -12.27
C ILE A 560 -0.85 -12.29 -12.44
N VAL A 561 -1.11 -13.33 -11.63
CA VAL A 561 -0.43 -14.63 -11.77
C VAL A 561 -0.85 -15.35 -13.04
N GLU A 562 -2.12 -15.37 -13.41
CA GLU A 562 -2.60 -16.13 -14.59
C GLU A 562 -2.16 -15.49 -15.92
N ASN A 563 -1.99 -14.17 -15.96
CA ASN A 563 -1.33 -13.50 -17.09
C ASN A 563 0.20 -13.72 -17.13
N ARG A 564 0.81 -14.08 -16.00
CA ARG A 564 2.26 -14.33 -15.89
C ARG A 564 2.66 -15.80 -16.05
N TYR A 565 1.85 -16.75 -15.59
CA TYR A 565 2.20 -18.17 -15.43
C TYR A 565 1.03 -19.12 -15.77
N VAL A 566 1.35 -20.33 -16.25
CA VAL A 566 0.36 -21.41 -16.34
C VAL A 566 0.50 -22.33 -15.13
N LEU A 567 -0.51 -22.33 -14.25
CA LEU A 567 -0.48 -23.05 -12.98
C LEU A 567 -0.83 -24.55 -13.07
N GLY A 568 -1.55 -25.00 -14.10
CA GLY A 568 -1.86 -26.43 -14.27
C GLY A 568 -3.11 -26.69 -15.10
N ALA A 569 -4.20 -27.04 -14.41
CA ALA A 569 -5.55 -27.06 -14.98
C ALA A 569 -5.98 -25.65 -15.39
N SER A 570 -7.09 -25.54 -16.14
CA SER A 570 -7.74 -24.25 -16.42
C SER A 570 -8.09 -23.56 -15.09
N PRO A 571 -7.46 -22.41 -14.77
CA PRO A 571 -7.84 -21.64 -13.61
C PRO A 571 -9.23 -21.03 -13.78
N SER A 572 -9.91 -20.71 -12.67
CA SER A 572 -11.04 -19.76 -12.71
C SER A 572 -10.53 -18.39 -12.36
N ALA A 573 -10.85 -17.41 -13.21
CA ALA A 573 -10.56 -16.00 -12.98
C ALA A 573 -11.42 -15.38 -11.84
N ASP A 574 -12.35 -16.17 -11.30
CA ASP A 574 -13.31 -15.80 -10.26
C ASP A 574 -12.76 -16.02 -8.85
N TYR A 575 -13.07 -15.08 -7.96
CA TYR A 575 -12.68 -15.15 -6.55
C TYR A 575 -13.72 -15.90 -5.72
N CYS A 576 -13.24 -16.88 -4.96
CA CYS A 576 -13.94 -17.40 -3.78
C CYS A 576 -13.78 -16.43 -2.61
N TYR A 577 -12.60 -15.85 -2.44
CA TYR A 577 -12.35 -14.78 -1.46
C TYR A 577 -11.30 -13.81 -1.99
N ASN A 578 -11.62 -12.51 -1.97
CA ASN A 578 -10.65 -11.43 -2.10
C ASN A 578 -11.12 -10.25 -1.24
N PHE A 579 -10.50 -10.10 -0.08
CA PHE A 579 -10.76 -9.01 0.85
C PHE A 579 -10.65 -7.61 0.21
N PHE A 580 -9.61 -7.36 -0.58
CA PHE A 580 -9.34 -6.04 -1.18
C PHE A 580 -10.39 -5.60 -2.19
N LEU A 581 -11.07 -6.56 -2.82
CA LEU A 581 -12.19 -6.34 -3.74
C LEU A 581 -13.56 -6.52 -3.07
N ASN A 582 -13.61 -6.70 -1.74
CA ASN A 582 -14.81 -6.98 -0.96
C ASN A 582 -15.61 -8.21 -1.47
N ILE A 583 -14.91 -9.27 -1.90
CA ILE A 583 -15.50 -10.51 -2.41
C ILE A 583 -15.39 -11.62 -1.36
N ASP A 584 -16.53 -12.13 -0.87
CA ASP A 584 -16.61 -13.43 -0.22
C ASP A 584 -17.76 -14.26 -0.82
N ASN A 585 -17.39 -15.25 -1.63
CA ASN A 585 -18.29 -16.18 -2.30
C ASN A 585 -18.35 -17.55 -1.61
N ARG A 586 -17.64 -17.76 -0.49
CA ARG A 586 -17.52 -19.08 0.15
C ARG A 586 -18.84 -19.60 0.74
N ALA A 587 -19.69 -18.70 1.19
CA ALA A 587 -21.07 -19.02 1.60
C ALA A 587 -22.08 -19.01 0.44
N SER A 588 -21.67 -18.65 -0.78
CA SER A 588 -22.57 -18.42 -1.91
C SER A 588 -22.99 -19.72 -2.60
N SER A 589 -24.30 -19.93 -2.75
CA SER A 589 -24.85 -21.04 -3.55
C SER A 589 -24.66 -20.85 -5.06
N ALA A 590 -24.29 -19.65 -5.51
CA ALA A 590 -23.93 -19.38 -6.91
C ALA A 590 -22.52 -19.86 -7.27
N HIS A 591 -21.65 -20.04 -6.27
CA HIS A 591 -20.24 -20.39 -6.43
C HIS A 591 -19.89 -21.71 -5.71
N PRO A 592 -20.42 -22.86 -6.18
CA PRO A 592 -20.25 -24.15 -5.49
C PRO A 592 -18.78 -24.60 -5.37
N GLY A 593 -17.87 -24.13 -6.24
CA GLY A 593 -16.43 -24.38 -6.14
C GLY A 593 -15.71 -23.62 -5.02
N CYS A 594 -16.44 -22.87 -4.18
CA CYS A 594 -15.91 -22.05 -3.09
C CYS A 594 -16.31 -22.55 -1.70
N GLN A 595 -17.03 -23.68 -1.59
CA GLN A 595 -17.62 -24.15 -0.34
C GLN A 595 -16.72 -25.13 0.46
N ASP A 596 -15.45 -25.29 0.04
CA ASP A 596 -14.45 -26.24 0.58
C ASP A 596 -13.22 -25.56 1.21
#